data_AF-A0A3D4E8Q7-F1
#
_entry.id   AF-A0A3D4E8Q7-F1
#
_cell.length_a   1.000
_cell.length_b   1.000
_cell.length_c   1.000
_cell.angle_alpha   90.00
_cell.angle_beta   90.00
_cell.angle_gamma   90.00
#
_symmetry.space_group_name_H-M   'P 1'
#
loop_
_entity.id
_entity.type
_entity.pdbx_description
1 polymer ?
#
loop_
_entity_poly.entity_id
_entity_poly.type
_entity_poly.pdbx_seq_one_letter_code
_entity_poly.pdbx_strand_id
1 'polypeptide(L)' 'PSGNVVSHTSWWQPEVLKGKVGLSDQQTFFVRHGDFIGRLSTLMAALILLATLVRRFTR' A
#
# COMPACT_ATOMS: atom_id res chain seq x y z
N PRO A 1 8.19 9.13 -7.09
CA PRO A 1 9.29 8.25 -6.60
C PRO A 1 8.86 6.77 -6.62
N SER A 2 9.72 5.85 -7.08
CA SER A 2 9.37 4.44 -7.34
C SER A 2 9.64 3.47 -6.19
N GLY A 3 10.36 3.90 -5.14
CA GLY A 3 10.74 3.03 -4.02
C GLY A 3 12.01 2.20 -4.23
N ASN A 4 12.75 2.44 -5.32
CA ASN A 4 14.02 1.75 -5.58
C ASN A 4 15.11 2.19 -4.61
N VAL A 5 15.93 1.24 -4.15
CA VAL A 5 17.13 1.52 -3.36
C VAL A 5 18.24 2.03 -4.29
N VAL A 6 18.63 3.29 -4.13
CA VAL A 6 19.65 3.93 -4.98
C VAL A 6 21.05 3.90 -4.38
N SER A 7 21.17 3.74 -3.05
CA SER A 7 22.44 3.64 -2.34
C SER A 7 22.21 2.99 -0.97
N HIS A 8 23.18 2.25 -0.46
CA HIS A 8 23.13 1.58 0.85
C HIS A 8 24.54 1.52 1.43
N THR A 9 24.63 1.45 2.76
CA THR A 9 25.88 1.22 3.51
C THR A 9 25.91 -0.21 4.02
N SER A 10 27.09 -0.65 4.47
CA SER A 10 27.18 -1.86 5.28
C SER A 10 26.51 -1.66 6.65
N TRP A 11 25.96 -2.73 7.20
CA TRP A 11 25.37 -2.70 8.54
C TRP A 11 26.46 -2.55 9.61
N TRP A 12 26.19 -1.72 10.61
CA TRP A 12 27.04 -1.55 11.80
C TRP A 12 28.47 -1.05 11.54
N GLN A 13 28.70 -0.43 10.38
CA GLN A 13 29.96 0.20 10.03
C GLN A 13 29.76 1.73 9.87
N PRO A 14 30.63 2.57 10.45
CA PRO A 14 30.55 4.02 10.25
C PRO A 14 30.81 4.37 8.79
N GLU A 15 29.78 4.86 8.09
CA GLU A 15 29.86 5.24 6.68
C GLU A 15 28.94 6.45 6.40
N VAL A 16 29.24 7.21 5.34
CA VAL A 16 28.47 8.41 4.97
C VAL A 16 27.91 8.26 3.56
N LEU A 17 26.58 8.43 3.42
CA LEU A 17 25.91 8.48 2.12
C LEU A 17 25.81 9.94 1.63
N LYS A 18 26.37 10.22 0.45
CA LYS A 18 26.18 11.50 -0.25
C LYS A 18 25.52 11.23 -1.60
N GLY A 19 24.39 11.87 -1.87
CA GLY A 19 23.66 11.70 -3.12
C GLY A 19 22.71 12.85 -3.41
N LYS A 20 22.40 13.06 -4.69
CA LYS A 20 21.35 13.99 -5.12
C LYS A 20 20.03 13.23 -5.16
N VAL A 21 19.02 13.73 -4.45
CA VAL A 21 17.67 13.16 -4.45
C VAL A 21 16.74 14.00 -5.32
N GLY A 22 15.89 13.33 -6.10
CA GLY A 22 14.86 14.01 -6.91
C GLY A 22 13.66 14.39 -6.04
N LEU A 23 13.31 15.67 -6.02
CA LEU A 23 12.07 16.15 -5.42
C LEU A 23 10.90 15.90 -6.38
N SER A 24 9.73 15.59 -5.83
CA SER A 24 8.52 15.35 -6.60
C SER A 24 7.32 15.93 -5.88
N ASP A 25 6.68 16.93 -6.50
CA ASP A 25 5.48 17.59 -5.96
C ASP A 25 4.18 16.87 -6.34
N GLN A 26 4.29 15.77 -7.10
CA GLN A 26 3.14 15.02 -7.57
C GLN A 26 2.56 14.16 -6.45
N GLN A 27 1.25 14.29 -6.21
CA GLN A 27 0.53 13.47 -5.26
C GLN A 27 0.07 12.15 -5.90
N THR A 28 0.31 11.03 -5.22
CA THR A 28 -0.21 9.72 -5.64
C THR A 28 -1.69 9.60 -5.29
N PHE A 29 -2.39 8.66 -5.94
CA PHE A 29 -3.79 8.38 -5.63
C PHE A 29 -4.02 8.11 -4.14
N PHE A 30 -3.12 7.33 -3.52
CA PHE A 30 -3.17 7.00 -2.09
C PHE A 30 -3.01 8.24 -1.21
N VAL A 31 -2.13 9.18 -1.57
CA VAL A 31 -2.00 10.45 -0.82
C VAL A 31 -3.30 11.26 -0.90
N ARG A 32 -3.97 11.29 -2.05
CA ARG A 32 -5.19 12.07 -2.25
C ARG A 32 -6.44 11.45 -1.61
N HIS A 33 -6.62 10.13 -1.73
CA HIS A 33 -7.87 9.46 -1.34
C HIS A 33 -7.72 8.49 -0.17
N GLY A 34 -6.50 8.25 0.30
CA GLY A 34 -6.19 7.24 1.30
C GLY A 34 -6.49 5.82 0.81
N ASP A 35 -6.70 4.91 1.76
CA ASP A 35 -7.10 3.53 1.50
C ASP A 35 -8.62 3.39 1.26
N PHE A 36 -9.14 4.15 0.29
CA PHE A 36 -10.55 4.10 -0.06
C PHE A 36 -10.91 2.78 -0.78
N ILE A 37 -10.06 2.33 -1.70
CA ILE A 37 -10.27 1.12 -2.50
C ILE A 37 -10.19 -0.14 -1.60
N GLY A 38 -9.25 -0.20 -0.65
CA GLY A 38 -9.15 -1.31 0.28
C GLY A 38 -10.38 -1.41 1.19
N ARG A 39 -10.86 -0.28 1.73
CA ARG A 39 -12.08 -0.26 2.56
C ARG A 39 -13.33 -0.70 1.80
N LEU A 40 -13.51 -0.25 0.56
CA LEU A 40 -14.67 -0.65 -0.24
C LEU A 40 -14.59 -2.13 -0.64
N SER A 41 -13.42 -2.60 -1.07
CA SER A 41 -13.24 -3.99 -1.49
C SER A 41 -13.42 -4.98 -0.32
N THR A 42 -12.93 -4.64 0.86
CA THR A 42 -13.14 -5.45 2.09
C THR A 42 -14.61 -5.52 2.48
N LEU A 43 -15.36 -4.41 2.41
CA LEU A 43 -16.80 -4.41 2.62
C LEU A 43 -17.52 -5.30 1.61
N MET A 44 -17.21 -5.18 0.32
CA MET A 44 -17.82 -5.99 -0.74
C MET A 44 -17.51 -7.48 -0.54
N ALA A 45 -16.27 -7.83 -0.21
CA ALA A 45 -15.88 -9.20 0.09
C ALA A 45 -16.66 -9.76 1.29
N ALA A 46 -16.82 -8.99 2.36
CA ALA A 46 -17.60 -9.38 3.53
C ALA A 46 -19.09 -9.62 3.18
N LEU A 47 -19.70 -8.76 2.35
CA LEU A 47 -21.08 -8.94 1.90
C LEU A 47 -21.25 -10.20 1.03
N ILE A 48 -20.30 -10.49 0.13
CA ILE A 48 -20.32 -11.69 -0.69
C ILE A 48 -20.18 -12.95 0.18
N LEU A 49 -19.25 -12.93 1.14
CA LEU A 49 -19.08 -14.03 2.10
C LEU A 49 -20.36 -14.24 2.92
N LEU A 50 -20.98 -13.17 3.41
CA LEU A 50 -22.23 -13.26 4.17
C LEU A 50 -23.38 -13.79 3.30
N ALA A 51 -23.52 -13.30 2.07
CA ALA A 51 -24.56 -13.75 1.14
C ALA A 51 -24.41 -15.23 0.76
N THR A 52 -23.17 -15.67 0.50
CA THR A 52 -22.89 -17.08 0.21
C THR A 52 -23.14 -17.98 1.42
N LEU A 53 -22.79 -17.51 2.62
CA LEU A 53 -23.07 -18.20 3.88
C LEU A 53 -24.57 -18.36 4.11
N VAL A 54 -25.35 -17.27 3.99
CA VAL A 54 -26.82 -17.32 4.10
C VAL A 54 -27.40 -18.29 3.08
N ARG A 55 -27.00 -18.20 1.81
CA ARG A 55 -27.46 -19.12 0.75
C ARG A 55 -27.13 -20.58 1.04
N ARG A 56 -26.03 -20.85 1.73
CA ARG A 56 -25.62 -22.21 2.14
C ARG A 56 -26.48 -22.76 3.27
N PHE A 57 -26.99 -21.92 4.17
CA PHE A 57 -27.81 -22.33 5.30
C PHE A 57 -29.32 -22.33 4.99
N THR A 58 -29.77 -21.54 4.02
CA THR A 58 -31.18 -21.52 3.57
C THR A 58 -31.48 -22.63 2.54
N ARG A 59 -30.46 -23.26 1.95
CA ARG A 59 -30.58 -24.48 1.14
C ARG A 59 -30.18 -25.70 1.94
#